data_AF-A0A949ETH6-F1
#
_entry.id   AF-A0A949ETH6-F1
#
_cell.length_a   1.000
_cell.length_b   1.000
_cell.length_c   1.000
_cell.angle_alpha   90.00
_cell.angle_beta   90.00
_cell.angle_gamma   90.00
#
_symmetry.space_group_name_H-M   'P 1'
#
loop_
_entity.id
_entity.type
_entity.pdbx_description
1 polymer ?
#
loop_
_entity_poly.entity_id
_entity_poly.type
_entity_poly.pdbx_seq_one_letter_code
_entity_poly.pdbx_strand_id
1 'polypeptide(L)' 'MICIIFGFFVIKIKKSEKEKIIQNLQKANQEIKILRGILPICLLCKKVRNDNGYWQQVEEYIRDHSEAVFSHGYCP' A
#
# COMPACT_ATOMS: atom_id res chain seq x y z
N MET A 1 18.56 34.69 -27.82
CA MET A 1 19.16 33.35 -27.62
C MET A 1 19.31 32.99 -26.12
N ILE A 2 19.87 33.88 -25.29
CA ILE A 2 20.13 33.64 -23.85
C ILE A 2 18.85 33.41 -23.02
N CYS A 3 17.75 34.14 -23.28
CA CYS A 3 16.50 33.98 -22.55
C CYS A 3 15.82 32.61 -22.75
N ILE A 4 15.98 32.00 -23.93
CA ILE A 4 15.41 30.68 -24.23
C ILE A 4 16.15 29.62 -23.42
N ILE A 5 17.48 29.69 -23.37
CA ILE A 5 18.32 28.76 -22.60
C ILE A 5 18.01 28.86 -21.10
N PHE A 6 17.85 30.08 -20.56
CA PHE A 6 17.43 30.28 -19.17
C PHE A 6 16.03 29.72 -18.89
N GLY A 7 15.07 29.91 -19.80
CA GLY A 7 13.73 29.33 -19.69
C GLY A 7 13.77 27.79 -19.64
N PHE A 8 14.54 27.17 -20.54
CA PHE A 8 14.71 25.71 -20.54
C PHE A 8 15.43 25.19 -19.28
N PHE A 9 16.42 25.92 -18.78
CA PHE A 9 17.14 25.56 -17.55
C PHE A 9 16.20 25.55 -16.33
N VAL A 10 15.37 26.57 -16.18
CA VAL A 10 14.38 26.66 -15.09
C VAL A 10 13.32 25.54 -15.19
N ILE A 11 12.85 25.21 -16.40
CA ILE A 11 11.89 24.12 -16.62
C ILE A 11 12.49 22.76 -16.25
N LYS A 12 13.78 22.55 -16.54
CA LYS A 12 14.48 21.30 -16.25
C LYS A 12 14.67 21.06 -14.74
N ILE A 13 14.95 22.12 -13.98
CA ILE A 13 15.08 22.05 -12.51
C ILE A 13 13.75 21.63 -11.87
N LYS A 14 12.64 22.31 -12.21
CA LYS A 14 11.31 21.99 -11.68
C LYS A 14 10.84 20.58 -12.05
N LYS A 15 11.22 20.08 -13.23
CA LYS A 15 10.91 18.71 -13.65
C LYS A 15 11.63 17.68 -12.78
N SER A 16 12.90 17.90 -12.47
CA SER A 16 13.69 17.01 -11.62
C SER A 16 13.17 16.90 -10.18
N GLU A 17 12.67 18.01 -9.61
CA GLU A 17 12.08 18.01 -8.26
C GLU A 17 10.78 17.23 -8.23
N LYS A 18 9.92 17.42 -9.24
CA LYS A 18 8.68 16.64 -9.39
C LYS A 18 8.97 15.14 -9.52
N GLU A 19 9.97 14.77 -10.32
CA GLU A 19 10.36 13.37 -10.50
C GLU A 19 10.83 12.73 -9.18
N LYS A 20 11.64 13.45 -8.38
CA LYS A 20 12.06 13.00 -7.04
C LYS A 20 10.88 12.82 -6.09
N ILE A 21 9.92 13.75 -6.10
CA ILE A 21 8.72 13.66 -5.26
C ILE A 21 7.87 12.46 -5.67
N ILE A 22 7.68 12.23 -6.97
CA ILE A 22 6.95 11.07 -7.48
C ILE A 22 7.63 9.76 -7.07
N GLN A 23 8.96 9.68 -7.18
CA GLN A 23 9.72 8.51 -6.75
C GLN A 23 9.58 8.26 -5.24
N ASN A 24 9.67 9.30 -4.42
CA ASN A 24 9.49 9.18 -2.98
C ASN A 24 8.05 8.75 -2.61
N LEU A 25 7.05 9.28 -3.32
CA LEU A 25 5.65 8.90 -3.15
C LEU A 25 5.43 7.43 -3.52
N GLN A 26 5.99 6.98 -4.65
CA GLN A 26 5.92 5.59 -5.08
C GLN A 26 6.59 4.65 -4.07
N LYS A 27 7.75 5.03 -3.53
CA LYS A 27 8.49 4.26 -2.52
C LYS A 27 7.70 4.14 -1.22
N ALA A 28 7.19 5.24 -0.68
CA ALA A 28 6.34 5.24 0.52
C ALA A 28 5.07 4.39 0.32
N ASN A 29 4.47 4.43 -0.87
CA ASN A 29 3.30 3.61 -1.18
C ASN A 29 3.64 2.11 -1.26
N GLN A 30 4.83 1.74 -1.78
CA GLN A 30 5.30 0.36 -1.75
C GLN A 30 5.54 -0.14 -0.32
N GLU A 31 6.16 0.68 0.53
CA GLU A 31 6.39 0.35 1.95
C GLU A 31 5.06 0.13 2.69
N ILE A 32 4.05 0.98 2.46
CA ILE A 32 2.70 0.82 3.02
C ILE A 32 2.04 -0.48 2.55
N LYS A 33 2.19 -0.85 1.26
CA LYS A 33 1.63 -2.11 0.73
C LYS A 33 2.23 -3.34 1.41
N ILE A 34 3.52 -3.32 1.72
CA ILE A 34 4.21 -4.41 2.42
C ILE A 34 3.71 -4.51 3.87
N LEU A 35 3.61 -3.38 4.56
CA LEU A 35 3.13 -3.33 5.96
C LEU A 35 1.68 -3.78 6.10
N ARG A 36 0.83 -3.48 5.10
CA ARG A 36 -0.56 -4.00 5.03
C ARG A 36 -0.64 -5.50 4.73
N GLY A 37 0.43 -6.12 4.24
CA GLY A 37 0.47 -7.57 3.98
C GLY A 37 0.63 -8.42 5.24
N ILE A 38 0.96 -7.82 6.38
CA ILE A 38 1.15 -8.54 7.65
C ILE A 38 -0.16 -8.48 8.45
N LEU A 39 -0.85 -9.61 8.54
CA LEU A 39 -2.06 -9.73 9.36
C LEU A 39 -1.70 -10.06 10.81
N PRO A 40 -2.03 -9.19 11.79
CA PRO A 40 -1.85 -9.50 13.20
C PRO A 40 -2.84 -10.58 13.64
N ILE A 41 -2.36 -11.82 13.77
CA ILE A 41 -3.15 -12.99 14.20
C ILE A 41 -2.91 -13.29 15.68
N CYS A 42 -3.98 -13.51 16.43
CA CYS A 42 -3.90 -13.94 17.82
C CYS A 42 -3.36 -15.38 17.91
N LEU A 43 -2.32 -15.60 18.72
CA LEU A 43 -1.74 -16.93 18.89
C LEU A 43 -2.74 -17.94 19.48
N LEU A 44 -3.61 -17.49 20.39
CA LEU A 44 -4.52 -18.33 21.16
C LEU A 44 -5.78 -18.71 20.37
N CYS A 45 -6.44 -17.73 19.74
CA CYS A 45 -7.75 -17.94 19.09
C CYS A 45 -7.73 -17.81 17.57
N LYS A 46 -6.56 -17.54 16.96
CA LYS A 46 -6.35 -17.39 15.51
C LYS A 46 -7.20 -16.30 14.82
N LYS A 47 -7.86 -15.43 15.59
CA LYS A 47 -8.55 -14.24 15.08
C LYS A 47 -7.55 -13.22 14.54
N VAL A 48 -7.98 -12.43 13.55
CA VAL A 48 -7.23 -11.28 13.01
C VAL A 48 -7.66 -10.02 13.74
N ARG A 49 -6.70 -9.17 14.10
CA ARG A 49 -7.01 -7.83 14.61
C ARG A 49 -7.25 -6.89 13.43
N ASN A 50 -8.42 -6.27 13.41
CA ASN A 50 -8.80 -5.35 12.34
C ASN A 50 -8.28 -3.93 12.56
N ASP A 51 -8.52 -3.05 11.59
CA ASP A 51 -8.04 -1.66 11.61
C ASP A 51 -8.63 -0.83 12.76
N ASN A 52 -9.81 -1.24 13.26
CA ASN A 52 -10.46 -0.67 14.44
C ASN A 52 -9.96 -1.26 15.77
N GLY A 53 -9.04 -2.24 15.70
CA GLY A 53 -8.44 -2.88 16.87
C GLY A 53 -9.23 -4.07 17.45
N TYR A 54 -10.36 -4.45 16.85
CA TYR A 54 -11.19 -5.60 17.26
C TYR A 54 -10.70 -6.92 16.67
N TRP A 55 -10.98 -8.01 17.39
CA TRP A 55 -10.65 -9.36 16.94
C TRP A 55 -11.81 -10.01 16.19
N GLN A 56 -11.60 -10.37 14.93
CA GLN A 56 -12.59 -11.03 14.08
C GLN A 56 -12.04 -12.28 13.40
N GLN A 57 -12.92 -13.09 12.79
CA GLN A 57 -12.49 -14.29 12.06
C GLN A 57 -11.66 -13.89 10.83
N VAL A 58 -10.74 -14.77 10.42
CA VAL A 58 -9.82 -14.50 9.31
C VAL A 58 -10.60 -14.32 8.01
N GLU A 59 -11.60 -15.17 7.79
CA GLU A 59 -12.48 -15.18 6.63
C GLU A 59 -13.29 -13.89 6.53
N GLU A 60 -13.78 -13.40 7.68
CA GLU A 60 -14.50 -12.13 7.79
C GLU A 60 -13.58 -10.97 7.43
N TYR A 61 -12.38 -10.91 8.01
CA TYR A 61 -11.40 -9.88 7.71
C TYR A 61 -11.03 -9.87 6.22
N ILE A 62 -10.72 -11.03 5.63
CA ILE A 62 -10.30 -11.11 4.22
C ILE A 62 -11.44 -10.74 3.28
N ARG A 63 -12.67 -11.16 3.57
CA ARG A 63 -13.85 -10.78 2.79
C ARG A 63 -14.10 -9.26 2.80
N ASP A 64 -13.86 -8.61 3.94
CA ASP A 64 -14.07 -7.17 4.07
C ASP A 64 -12.95 -6.34 3.42
N HIS A 65 -11.74 -6.91 3.28
CA HIS A 65 -10.54 -6.19 2.82
C HIS A 65 -10.03 -6.68 1.44
N SER A 66 -10.77 -7.55 0.75
CA SER A 66 -10.42 -8.04 -0.58
C SER A 66 -11.64 -8.47 -1.38
N GLU A 67 -11.45 -8.75 -2.67
CA GLU A 67 -12.50 -9.31 -3.54
C GLU A 67 -12.61 -10.85 -3.41
N ALA A 68 -11.96 -11.46 -2.41
CA ALA A 68 -11.93 -12.91 -2.25
C ALA A 68 -13.29 -13.47 -1.81
N VAL A 69 -13.69 -14.57 -2.45
CA VAL A 69 -14.88 -15.36 -2.07
C VAL A 69 -14.42 -16.69 -1.49
N PHE A 70 -14.89 -17.01 -0.28
CA PHE A 70 -14.54 -18.26 0.39
C PHE A 70 -15.51 -19.37 -0.01
N SER A 71 -14.95 -20.48 -0.51
CA SER A 71 -15.64 -21.77 -0.62
C SER A 71 -15.13 -22.71 0.46
N HIS A 72 -16.01 -23.55 1.01
CA HIS A 72 -15.61 -24.58 1.96
C HIS A 72 -15.50 -25.92 1.23
N GLY A 73 -14.28 -26.46 1.19
CA GLY A 73 -13.99 -27.80 0.67
C GLY A 73 -13.60 -28.73 1.79
N TYR A 74 -13.94 -30.02 1.67
CA TYR A 74 -13.46 -31.05 2.57
C TYR A 74 -12.19 -31.69 1.98
N CYS A 75 -11.11 -31.75 2.76
CA CYS A 75 -9.91 -32.53 2.45
C CYS A 75 -9.93 -33.79 3.32
N PRO A 76 -10.00 -35.00 2.73
CA PRO A 76 -9.82 -36.25 3.46
C PRO A 76 -8.38 -36.42 3.97
#